data_AF-A0A125S0M0-F1
#
_entry.id   AF-A0A125S0M0-F1
#
_cell.length_a   1.000
_cell.length_b   1.000
_cell.length_c   1.000
_cell.angle_alpha   90.00
_cell.angle_beta   90.00
_cell.angle_gamma   90.00
#
_symmetry.space_group_name_H-M   'P 1'
#
loop_
_entity.id
_entity.type
_entity.pdbx_description
1 polymer ?
#
loop_
_entity_poly.entity_id
_entity_poly.type
_entity_poly.pdbx_seq_one_letter_code
_entity_poly.pdbx_strand_id
1 'polypeptide(L)' 'MRCIDELHMQYPFAGSRMMRDLLNRQGHHIGRRHTRTLMKKMGIQALYCKPNLSQANQAHRKYPYLL' A
#
# COMPACT_ATOMS: atom_id res chain seq x y z
N MET A 1 -14.36 -3.97 12.71
CA MET A 1 -13.15 -3.18 12.34
C MET A 1 -11.87 -3.64 13.04
N ARG A 2 -11.92 -4.31 14.21
CA ARG A 2 -10.72 -4.75 14.97
C ARG A 2 -9.73 -5.60 14.17
N CYS A 3 -10.24 -6.55 13.37
CA CYS A 3 -9.39 -7.47 12.61
C CYS A 3 -8.43 -6.75 11.62
N ILE A 4 -8.86 -5.65 11.00
CA ILE A 4 -7.99 -4.84 10.10
C ILE A 4 -6.95 -4.08 10.91
N ASP A 5 -7.32 -3.59 12.09
CA ASP A 5 -6.43 -2.84 12.98
C ASP A 5 -5.32 -3.74 13.53
N GLU A 6 -5.69 -4.91 14.03
CA GLU A 6 -4.77 -5.96 14.51
C GLU A 6 -3.79 -6.40 13.42
N LEU A 7 -4.31 -6.68 12.21
CA LEU A 7 -3.48 -7.02 11.06
C LEU A 7 -2.55 -5.88 10.64
N HIS A 8 -3.00 -4.62 10.72
CA HIS A 8 -2.16 -3.48 10.38
C HIS A 8 -1.05 -3.27 11.41
N MET A 9 -1.33 -3.52 12.69
CA MET A 9 -0.34 -3.45 13.77
C MET A 9 0.72 -4.54 13.64
N GLN A 10 0.34 -5.74 13.18
CA GLN A 10 1.28 -6.83 12.87
C GLN A 10 2.03 -6.60 11.56
N TYR A 11 1.36 -6.06 10.54
CA TYR A 11 1.88 -5.89 9.19
C TYR A 11 1.67 -4.45 8.69
N PRO A 12 2.46 -3.47 9.17
CA PRO A 12 2.27 -2.06 8.83
C PRO A 12 2.49 -1.77 7.33
N PHE A 13 3.23 -2.62 6.64
CA PHE A 13 3.47 -2.53 5.19
C PHE A 13 2.33 -3.11 4.33
N ALA A 14 1.33 -3.75 4.94
CA ALA A 14 0.25 -4.41 4.23
C ALA A 14 -0.70 -3.38 3.58
N GLY A 15 -0.60 -3.22 2.27
CA GLY A 15 -1.57 -2.46 1.48
C GLY A 15 -2.89 -3.21 1.27
N SER A 16 -3.88 -2.52 0.69
CA SER A 16 -5.20 -3.09 0.40
C SER A 16 -5.21 -4.44 -0.35
N ARG A 17 -4.19 -4.73 -1.16
CA ARG A 17 -4.03 -6.03 -1.83
C ARG A 17 -3.63 -7.13 -0.84
N MET A 18 -2.59 -6.89 -0.05
CA MET A 18 -2.09 -7.86 0.92
C MET A 18 -3.08 -8.06 2.07
N MET A 19 -3.72 -6.97 2.54
CA MET A 19 -4.76 -7.02 3.56
C MET A 19 -5.95 -7.88 3.13
N ARG A 20 -6.36 -7.80 1.85
CA ARG A 20 -7.40 -8.68 1.30
C ARG A 20 -7.00 -10.14 1.47
N ASP A 21 -5.77 -10.50 1.12
CA ASP A 21 -5.31 -11.88 1.15
C ASP A 21 -5.17 -12.41 2.59
N LEU A 22 -4.71 -11.56 3.52
CA LEU A 22 -4.65 -11.87 4.94
C LEU A 22 -6.05 -12.10 5.52
N LEU A 23 -7.01 -11.23 5.21
CA LEU A 23 -8.40 -11.38 5.66
C LEU A 23 -9.05 -12.63 5.07
N ASN A 24 -8.82 -12.91 3.78
CA ASN A 24 -9.33 -14.13 3.14
C ASN A 24 -8.74 -15.40 3.77
N ARG A 25 -7.45 -15.40 4.15
CA ARG A 25 -6.81 -16.50 4.88
C ARG A 25 -7.41 -16.72 6.27
N GLN A 26 -7.91 -15.66 6.91
CA GLN A 26 -8.64 -15.73 8.18
C GLN A 26 -10.12 -16.11 8.00
N GLY A 27 -10.58 -16.39 6.76
CA GLY A 27 -11.96 -16.79 6.46
C GLY A 27 -12.89 -15.62 6.10
N HIS A 28 -12.41 -14.38 6.15
CA HIS A 28 -13.19 -13.20 5.77
C HIS A 28 -13.12 -12.97 4.26
N HIS A 29 -14.10 -13.49 3.53
CA HIS A 29 -14.21 -13.36 2.07
C HIS A 29 -14.56 -11.93 1.67
N ILE A 30 -13.54 -11.09 1.49
CA ILE A 30 -13.71 -9.65 1.22
C ILE A 30 -12.98 -9.27 -0.07
N GLY A 31 -13.62 -8.44 -0.89
CA GLY A 31 -13.01 -7.90 -2.11
C GLY A 31 -12.08 -6.71 -1.85
N ARG A 32 -11.09 -6.51 -2.73
CA ARG A 32 -10.10 -5.40 -2.65
C ARG A 32 -10.75 -4.02 -2.47
N ARG A 33 -11.85 -3.75 -3.19
CA ARG A 33 -12.55 -2.46 -3.11
C ARG A 33 -13.10 -2.21 -1.71
N HIS A 34 -13.66 -3.25 -1.08
CA HIS A 34 -14.19 -3.17 0.27
C HIS A 34 -13.07 -2.96 1.29
N THR A 35 -11.99 -3.75 1.23
CA THR A 35 -10.81 -3.57 2.09
C THR A 35 -10.24 -2.16 1.98
N ARG A 36 -10.12 -1.62 0.76
CA ARG A 36 -9.63 -0.25 0.53
C ARG A 36 -10.53 0.80 1.18
N THR A 37 -11.85 0.66 1.06
CA THR A 37 -12.81 1.57 1.68
C THR A 37 -12.74 1.51 3.20
N LEU A 38 -12.59 0.32 3.77
CA LEU A 38 -12.43 0.13 5.22
C LEU A 38 -11.14 0.78 5.74
N MET A 39 -10.00 0.50 5.11
CA MET A 39 -8.73 1.13 5.47
C MET A 39 -8.81 2.66 5.37
N LYS A 40 -9.47 3.20 4.33
CA LYS A 40 -9.67 4.66 4.18
C LYS A 40 -10.55 5.23 5.30
N LYS A 41 -11.63 4.55 5.68
CA LYS A 41 -12.50 4.97 6.80
C LYS A 41 -11.77 4.96 8.14
N MET A 42 -10.83 4.03 8.32
CA MET A 42 -10.02 3.90 9.54
C MET A 42 -8.79 4.81 9.55
N GLY A 43 -8.48 5.52 8.46
CA GLY A 43 -7.26 6.33 8.35
C GLY A 43 -5.97 5.51 8.23
N ILE A 44 -6.07 4.20 7.97
CA ILE A 44 -4.93 3.28 7.90
C ILE A 44 -4.29 3.35 6.52
N GLN A 45 -2.95 3.46 6.48
CA GLN A 45 -2.16 3.43 5.25
C GLN A 45 -0.99 2.46 5.38
N ALA A 46 -0.64 1.81 4.28
CA ALA A 46 0.54 0.95 4.25
C ALA A 46 1.83 1.80 4.32
N LEU A 47 2.68 1.47 5.27
CA LEU A 47 4.01 2.04 5.42
C LEU A 47 4.98 1.29 4.51
N TYR A 48 5.43 1.93 3.43
CA TYR A 48 6.48 1.39 2.57
C TYR A 48 7.40 2.51 2.07
N CYS A 49 8.67 2.16 1.82
CA CYS A 49 9.63 3.06 1.20
C CYS A 49 9.18 3.32 -0.25
N LYS A 50 8.70 4.53 -0.52
CA LYS A 50 8.41 4.96 -1.89
C LYS A 50 9.74 5.14 -2.63
N PRO A 51 9.81 4.77 -3.93
CA PRO A 51 10.98 5.08 -4.73
C PRO A 51 11.22 6.59 -4.74
N ASN A 52 12.47 6.99 -4.61
CA ASN A 52 12.86 8.39 -4.54
C ASN A 52 12.85 9.00 -5.95
N LEU A 53 11.67 9.40 -6.44
CA LEU A 53 11.46 9.88 -7.81
C LEU A 53 12.20 11.19 -8.14
N SER A 54 12.64 11.92 -7.12
CA SER A 54 13.46 13.13 -7.27
C SER A 54 14.90 12.83 -7.66
N GLN A 55 15.40 11.63 -7.34
CA GLN A 55 16.73 11.21 -7.78
C GLN A 55 16.63 10.67 -9.19
N ALA A 56 17.24 11.41 -10.13
CA ALA A 56 17.36 10.96 -11.51
C ALA A 56 18.13 9.63 -11.54
N ASN A 57 17.59 8.64 -12.26
CA ASN A 57 18.30 7.39 -12.50
C ASN A 57 19.62 7.71 -13.22
N GLN A 58 20.75 7.40 -12.59
CA GLN A 58 22.07 7.70 -13.11
C GLN A 58 22.36 6.97 -14.43
N ALA A 59 21.67 5.85 -14.69
CA ALA A 59 21.74 5.12 -15.94
C ALA A 59 21.01 5.80 -17.11
N HIS A 60 20.14 6.79 -16.86
CA HIS A 60 19.38 7.45 -17.91
C HIS A 60 20.16 8.67 -18.44
N ARG A 61 20.31 8.73 -19.76
CA ARG A 61 20.96 9.88 -20.44
C ARG A 61 20.12 11.13 -20.24
N LYS A 62 20.76 12.20 -19.74
CA LYS A 62 20.14 13.53 -19.61
C LYS A 62 20.04 14.16 -21.00
N TYR A 63 18.84 14.53 -21.43
CA TYR A 63 18.61 15.27 -22.66
C TYR A 63 18.40 16.75 -22.31
N PRO A 64 19.41 17.62 -22.52
CA PRO A 64 19.20 19.05 -22.36
C PRO A 64 18.18 19.50 -23.40
N TYR A 65 17.16 20.23 -22.95
CA TYR A 65 16.27 20.93 -23.86
C TYR A 65 16.99 22.16 -24.43
N LEU A 66 16.80 22.39 -25.72
CA LEU A 66 17.23 23.62 -26.39
C LEU A 66 16.14 24.66 -26.13
N LEU A 67 16.30 25.45 -25.07
CA LEU A 67 15.56 26.70 -24.88
C LEU A 67 16.45 27.87 -25.30
#